data_AF-A0A944R6Z8-F1
#
_entry.id   AF-A0A944R6Z8-F1
#
_cell.length_a   1.000
_cell.length_b   1.000
_cell.length_c   1.000
_cell.angle_alpha   90.00
_cell.angle_beta   90.00
_cell.angle_gamma   90.00
#
_symmetry.space_group_name_H-M   'P 1'
#
loop_
_entity.id
_entity.type
_entity.pdbx_description
1 polymer ?
#
loop_
_entity_poly.entity_id
_entity_poly.type
_entity_poly.pdbx_seq_one_letter_code
_entity_poly.pdbx_strand_id
1 'polypeptide(L)'
;MKNFPENFVWGVSTSSYQIEGSVDTDGRGKTIWDTYCENPQNIVDQSSGAVACEHYQRYPEDIRLLVELGAKAYRFSTAWSRVQPEGFGKVNQAGIDFYKRLVDSLLEHNIEPWLCLNHWDLPQGLENLGGWRNRETAFRFTEYAEIMGRNLGDRVQNFITHNEPNVVALLGHGWGRHAPGMQSATAVMAVTHHLNLAHGLAVSKLRETVPDAMIGTVIVMHPVVEWENDPAGSARLDALSNRA
;
A
#
# COMPACT_ATOMS: atom_id res chain seq x y z
N MET A 1 11.58 20.39 -27.54
CA MET A 1 11.02 20.06 -26.21
C MET A 1 9.86 19.10 -26.45
N LYS A 2 9.74 18.04 -25.65
CA LYS A 2 8.56 17.17 -25.72
C LYS A 2 7.43 17.86 -24.96
N ASN A 3 6.36 18.22 -25.65
CA ASN A 3 5.17 18.77 -25.03
C ASN A 3 4.37 17.63 -24.41
N PHE A 4 3.97 17.77 -23.14
CA PHE A 4 3.04 16.85 -22.50
C PHE A 4 1.60 17.20 -22.91
N PRO A 5 0.65 16.23 -22.84
CA PRO A 5 -0.77 16.54 -22.96
C PRO A 5 -1.20 17.63 -21.97
N GLU A 6 -2.15 18.48 -22.35
CA GLU A 6 -2.62 19.59 -21.51
C GLU A 6 -3.17 19.12 -20.14
N ASN A 7 -3.72 17.92 -20.11
CA ASN A 7 -4.28 17.28 -18.91
C ASN A 7 -3.28 16.33 -18.22
N PHE A 8 -1.98 16.41 -18.51
CA PHE A 8 -0.99 15.58 -17.82
C PHE A 8 -0.85 16.00 -16.36
N VAL A 9 -1.08 15.04 -15.45
CA VAL A 9 -1.00 15.27 -14.00
C VAL A 9 0.43 15.05 -13.50
N TRP A 10 1.01 16.09 -12.92
CA TRP A 10 2.30 16.02 -12.22
C TRP A 10 2.06 15.87 -10.72
N GLY A 11 2.65 14.85 -10.12
CA GLY A 11 2.48 14.58 -8.68
C GLY A 11 3.69 13.89 -8.08
N VAL A 12 3.61 13.66 -6.77
CA VAL A 12 4.61 12.89 -6.01
C VAL A 12 3.94 11.74 -5.28
N SER A 13 4.72 10.74 -4.87
CA SER A 13 4.21 9.52 -4.24
C SER A 13 4.98 9.16 -2.98
N THR A 14 4.28 8.65 -1.96
CA THR A 14 4.85 8.15 -0.70
C THR A 14 4.12 6.89 -0.24
N SER A 15 4.62 6.26 0.83
CA SER A 15 3.90 5.20 1.54
C SER A 15 3.93 5.43 3.05
N SER A 16 2.85 5.03 3.71
CA SER A 16 2.58 5.19 5.14
C SER A 16 3.78 4.78 6.00
N TYR A 17 4.20 3.52 5.94
CA TYR A 17 5.27 3.02 6.81
C TYR A 17 6.63 3.70 6.55
N GLN A 18 6.88 4.15 5.31
CA GLN A 18 8.16 4.77 4.95
C GLN A 18 8.30 6.21 5.46
N ILE A 19 7.20 6.94 5.69
CA ILE A 19 7.27 8.36 6.05
C ILE A 19 6.57 8.72 7.36
N GLU A 20 5.52 8.00 7.78
CA GLU A 20 4.65 8.43 8.88
C GLU A 20 5.36 8.46 10.23
N GLY A 21 6.07 7.39 10.60
CA GLY A 21 6.58 7.23 11.97
C GLY A 21 5.44 7.05 12.97
N SER A 22 5.65 7.47 14.22
CA SER A 22 4.62 7.47 15.28
C SER A 22 3.91 6.11 15.42
N VAL A 23 4.71 5.04 15.52
CA VAL A 23 4.25 3.65 15.42
C VAL A 23 3.42 3.18 16.63
N ASP A 24 3.51 3.88 17.75
CA ASP A 24 2.84 3.63 19.04
C ASP A 24 1.79 4.71 19.40
N THR A 25 1.50 5.62 18.48
CA THR A 25 0.59 6.76 18.69
C THR A 25 -0.82 6.45 18.20
N ASP A 26 -1.83 7.02 18.89
CA ASP A 26 -3.24 7.01 18.51
C ASP A 26 -3.81 5.62 18.21
N GLY A 27 -3.36 4.61 18.94
CA GLY A 27 -3.89 3.24 18.86
C GLY A 27 -3.50 2.46 17.61
N ARG A 28 -2.48 2.89 16.85
CA ARG A 28 -1.92 2.12 15.75
C ARG A 28 -1.47 0.73 16.22
N GLY A 29 -1.86 -0.32 15.48
CA GLY A 29 -1.35 -1.68 15.68
C GLY A 29 0.01 -1.92 15.00
N LYS A 30 0.73 -2.96 15.44
CA LYS A 30 1.95 -3.42 14.76
C LYS A 30 1.64 -3.93 13.36
N THR A 31 2.60 -3.75 12.45
CA THR A 31 2.57 -4.30 11.09
C THR A 31 3.63 -5.40 10.94
N ILE A 32 3.56 -6.16 9.84
CA ILE A 32 4.60 -7.12 9.49
C ILE A 32 5.98 -6.48 9.35
N TRP A 33 6.07 -5.21 8.95
CA TRP A 33 7.34 -4.50 8.86
C TRP A 33 7.90 -4.11 10.22
N ASP A 34 7.04 -3.73 11.18
CA ASP A 34 7.46 -3.51 12.56
C ASP A 34 8.13 -4.77 13.13
N THR A 35 7.49 -5.93 12.95
CA THR A 35 8.05 -7.22 13.39
C THR A 35 9.26 -7.66 12.57
N TYR A 36 9.28 -7.42 11.26
CA TYR A 36 10.42 -7.77 10.42
C TYR A 36 11.69 -7.00 10.81
N CYS A 37 11.56 -5.72 11.19
CA CYS A 37 12.70 -4.90 11.62
C CYS A 37 13.20 -5.21 13.04
N GLU A 38 12.47 -6.00 13.85
CA GLU A 38 12.95 -6.45 15.17
C GLU A 38 14.15 -7.40 15.06
N ASN A 39 14.33 -8.09 13.92
CA ASN A 39 15.53 -8.87 13.66
C ASN A 39 16.62 -7.98 13.02
N PRO A 40 17.77 -7.77 13.68
CA PRO A 40 18.83 -6.89 13.18
C PRO A 40 19.51 -7.39 11.90
N GLN A 41 19.23 -8.61 11.43
CA GLN A 41 19.77 -9.13 10.18
C GLN A 41 18.92 -8.76 8.95
N ASN A 42 17.71 -8.26 9.16
CA ASN A 42 16.76 -8.04 8.07
C ASN A 42 16.97 -6.69 7.36
N ILE A 43 17.47 -5.68 8.08
CA ILE A 43 17.76 -4.35 7.55
C ILE A 43 19.27 -4.07 7.68
N VAL A 44 19.90 -3.65 6.59
CA VAL A 44 21.37 -3.51 6.49
C VAL A 44 21.94 -2.59 7.57
N ASP A 45 21.26 -1.48 7.85
CA ASP A 45 21.66 -0.50 8.87
C ASP A 45 20.90 -0.66 10.20
N GLN A 46 20.11 -1.73 10.33
CA GLN A 46 19.30 -2.06 11.51
C GLN A 46 18.24 -0.99 11.85
N SER A 47 17.90 -0.12 10.90
CA SER A 47 16.86 0.88 11.07
C SER A 47 15.44 0.28 11.04
N SER A 48 14.46 1.08 11.44
CA SER A 48 13.04 0.74 11.36
C SER A 48 12.19 1.96 10.97
N GLY A 49 10.92 1.74 10.65
CA GLY A 49 9.95 2.81 10.38
C GLY A 49 9.41 3.51 11.63
N ALA A 50 10.00 3.30 12.81
CA ALA A 50 9.46 3.81 14.08
C ALA A 50 9.34 5.35 14.12
N VAL A 51 10.37 6.03 13.60
CA VAL A 51 10.42 7.51 13.49
C VAL A 51 10.18 7.96 12.04
N ALA A 52 10.84 7.29 11.08
CA ALA A 52 10.75 7.59 9.66
C ALA A 52 11.01 9.09 9.36
N CYS A 53 10.09 9.76 8.65
CA CYS A 53 10.14 11.19 8.37
C CYS A 53 9.28 12.04 9.33
N GLU A 54 8.68 11.40 10.35
CA GLU A 54 7.72 12.03 11.27
C GLU A 54 6.50 12.66 10.57
N HIS A 55 6.12 12.18 9.38
CA HIS A 55 5.00 12.75 8.60
C HIS A 55 3.68 12.73 9.36
N TYR A 56 3.47 11.79 10.29
CA TYR A 56 2.25 11.75 11.11
C TYR A 56 2.02 13.06 11.88
N GLN A 57 3.11 13.71 12.32
CA GLN A 57 3.06 15.00 13.01
C GLN A 57 3.32 16.18 12.07
N ARG A 58 4.17 15.98 11.06
CA ARG A 58 4.68 17.03 10.17
C ARG A 58 3.96 17.15 8.82
N TYR A 59 2.82 16.47 8.65
CA TYR A 59 2.06 16.53 7.40
C TYR A 59 1.69 17.96 6.95
N PRO A 60 1.41 18.95 7.83
CA PRO A 60 1.14 20.32 7.38
C PRO A 60 2.35 20.97 6.71
N GLU A 61 3.56 20.73 7.24
CA GLU A 61 4.80 21.20 6.66
C GLU A 61 5.09 20.52 5.32
N ASP A 62 4.82 19.22 5.21
CA ASP A 62 5.00 18.48 3.96
C ASP A 62 4.02 18.95 2.88
N ILE A 63 2.77 19.27 3.23
CA ILE A 63 1.81 19.87 2.28
C ILE A 63 2.30 21.23 1.77
N ARG A 64 2.87 22.07 2.65
CA ARG A 64 3.48 23.33 2.20
C ARG A 64 4.58 23.08 1.16
N LEU A 65 5.40 22.05 1.33
CA LEU A 65 6.43 21.68 0.35
C LEU A 65 5.81 21.20 -0.98
N LEU A 66 4.69 20.47 -0.95
CA LEU A 66 3.97 20.06 -2.17
C LEU A 66 3.44 21.27 -2.95
N VAL A 67 2.95 22.29 -2.23
CA VAL A 67 2.49 23.55 -2.82
C VAL A 67 3.64 24.31 -3.46
N GLU A 68 4.77 24.45 -2.75
CA GLU A 68 5.97 25.10 -3.28
C GLU A 68 6.54 24.39 -4.50
N LEU A 69 6.45 23.06 -4.54
CA LEU A 69 6.82 22.24 -5.70
C LEU A 69 5.86 22.43 -6.89
N GLY A 70 4.63 22.89 -6.64
CA GLY A 70 3.58 23.01 -7.64
C GLY A 70 2.93 21.67 -8.01
N ALA A 71 2.97 20.68 -7.12
CA ALA A 71 2.35 19.38 -7.35
C ALA A 71 0.83 19.51 -7.55
N LYS A 72 0.28 18.71 -8.47
CA LYS A 72 -1.16 18.67 -8.76
C LYS A 72 -1.87 17.45 -8.18
N ALA A 73 -1.12 16.38 -7.93
CA ALA A 73 -1.60 15.21 -7.23
C ALA A 73 -0.60 14.76 -6.17
N TYR A 74 -1.12 14.17 -5.10
CA TYR A 74 -0.34 13.48 -4.10
C TYR A 74 -0.86 12.07 -3.93
N ARG A 75 -0.03 11.10 -4.30
CA ARG A 75 -0.30 9.69 -4.05
C ARG A 75 0.30 9.29 -2.71
N PHE A 76 -0.53 8.83 -1.80
CA PHE A 76 -0.10 8.33 -0.49
C PHE A 76 -0.82 7.02 -0.18
N SER A 77 -0.30 6.24 0.76
CA SER A 77 -1.01 5.08 1.29
C SER A 77 -1.55 5.31 2.67
N THR A 78 -2.63 4.61 3.01
CA THR A 78 -3.12 4.49 4.37
C THR A 78 -2.51 3.28 5.06
N ALA A 79 -2.07 3.45 6.30
CA ALA A 79 -1.69 2.35 7.17
C ALA A 79 -2.94 1.62 7.66
N TRP A 80 -3.15 0.39 7.17
CA TRP A 80 -4.28 -0.44 7.61
C TRP A 80 -4.26 -0.61 9.13
N SER A 81 -3.08 -0.75 9.75
CA SER A 81 -2.95 -0.89 11.20
C SER A 81 -3.31 0.37 12.00
N ARG A 82 -3.42 1.54 11.37
CA ARG A 82 -4.01 2.73 12.02
C ARG A 82 -5.54 2.67 12.02
N VAL A 83 -6.14 2.11 10.98
CA VAL A 83 -7.60 2.08 10.78
C VAL A 83 -8.24 0.88 11.50
N GLN A 84 -7.60 -0.28 11.41
CA GLN A 84 -7.95 -1.50 12.14
C GLN A 84 -6.65 -2.10 12.70
N PRO A 85 -6.35 -1.92 14.00
CA PRO A 85 -5.05 -2.30 14.58
C PRO A 85 -4.64 -3.76 14.37
N GLU A 86 -5.59 -4.69 14.48
CA GLU A 86 -5.35 -6.11 14.20
C GLU A 86 -5.63 -6.51 12.74
N GLY A 87 -6.05 -5.55 11.90
CA GLY A 87 -6.53 -5.76 10.53
C GLY A 87 -7.96 -6.29 10.42
N PHE A 88 -8.65 -6.41 11.55
CA PHE A 88 -10.06 -6.76 11.64
C PHE A 88 -10.68 -6.17 12.91
N GLY A 89 -12.01 -6.28 13.04
CA GLY A 89 -12.73 -5.81 14.21
C GLY A 89 -13.02 -4.30 14.17
N LYS A 90 -13.02 -3.68 15.35
CA LYS A 90 -13.44 -2.28 15.50
C LYS A 90 -12.50 -1.32 14.78
N VAL A 91 -13.10 -0.32 14.15
CA VAL A 91 -12.39 0.82 13.59
C VAL A 91 -11.75 1.65 14.70
N ASN A 92 -10.50 2.06 14.49
CA ASN A 92 -9.84 3.07 15.28
C ASN A 92 -10.06 4.46 14.66
N GLN A 93 -10.93 5.25 15.28
CA GLN A 93 -11.35 6.54 14.72
C GLN A 93 -10.20 7.54 14.60
N ALA A 94 -9.25 7.54 15.56
CA ALA A 94 -8.11 8.45 15.53
C ALA A 94 -7.23 8.24 14.29
N GLY A 95 -7.05 6.99 13.87
CA GLY A 95 -6.34 6.66 12.63
C GLY A 95 -7.06 7.17 11.38
N ILE A 96 -8.39 7.05 11.31
CA ILE A 96 -9.18 7.64 10.21
C ILE A 96 -9.08 9.16 10.21
N ASP A 97 -9.13 9.79 11.39
CA ASP A 97 -9.14 11.24 11.52
C ASP A 97 -7.82 11.88 11.04
N PHE A 98 -6.69 11.18 11.17
CA PHE A 98 -5.43 11.59 10.56
C PHE A 98 -5.57 11.72 9.03
N TYR A 99 -6.07 10.67 8.36
CA TYR A 99 -6.24 10.70 6.90
C TYR A 99 -7.32 11.68 6.44
N LYS A 100 -8.36 11.92 7.24
CA LYS A 100 -9.34 12.99 6.96
C LYS A 100 -8.65 14.35 6.92
N ARG A 101 -7.86 14.70 7.95
CA ARG A 101 -7.12 15.97 8.00
C ARG A 101 -6.10 16.10 6.87
N LEU A 102 -5.39 15.03 6.53
CA LEU A 102 -4.47 15.00 5.40
C LEU A 102 -5.19 15.29 4.08
N VAL A 103 -6.30 14.59 3.80
CA VAL A 103 -7.11 14.80 2.60
C VAL A 103 -7.69 16.21 2.54
N ASP A 104 -8.24 16.72 3.64
CA ASP A 104 -8.78 18.07 3.71
C ASP A 104 -7.71 19.11 3.37
N SER A 105 -6.53 18.99 3.98
CA SER A 105 -5.45 19.94 3.75
C SER A 105 -4.89 19.87 2.33
N LEU A 106 -4.84 18.70 1.68
CA LEU A 106 -4.47 18.59 0.26
C LEU A 106 -5.47 19.33 -0.63
N LEU A 107 -6.77 19.12 -0.40
CA LEU A 107 -7.85 19.72 -1.20
C LEU A 107 -7.94 21.23 -1.00
N GLU A 108 -7.74 21.74 0.22
CA GLU A 108 -7.61 23.18 0.50
C GLU A 108 -6.52 23.85 -0.34
N HIS A 109 -5.48 23.10 -0.71
CA HIS A 109 -4.36 23.57 -1.52
C HIS A 109 -4.46 23.15 -3.00
N ASN A 110 -5.61 22.65 -3.44
CA ASN A 110 -5.87 22.19 -4.81
C ASN A 110 -4.91 21.07 -5.28
N ILE A 111 -4.53 20.17 -4.36
CA ILE A 111 -3.74 18.98 -4.66
C ILE A 111 -4.69 17.77 -4.60
N GLU A 112 -4.78 17.03 -5.71
CA GLU A 112 -5.68 15.88 -5.81
C GLU A 112 -5.14 14.67 -5.01
N PRO A 113 -5.92 14.10 -4.08
CA PRO A 113 -5.51 12.93 -3.31
C PRO A 113 -5.68 11.64 -4.14
N TRP A 114 -4.61 10.84 -4.23
CA TRP A 114 -4.61 9.53 -4.87
C TRP A 114 -4.29 8.45 -3.82
N LEU A 115 -5.32 7.77 -3.33
CA LEU A 115 -5.21 6.94 -2.13
C LEU A 115 -4.86 5.48 -2.44
N CYS A 116 -3.74 4.99 -1.91
CA CYS A 116 -3.35 3.59 -1.98
C CYS A 116 -3.71 2.84 -0.69
N LEU A 117 -4.56 1.82 -0.77
CA LEU A 117 -5.07 1.11 0.41
C LEU A 117 -4.05 0.15 1.03
N ASN A 118 -3.28 -0.57 0.21
CA ASN A 118 -2.26 -1.50 0.68
C ASN A 118 -0.89 -1.16 0.09
N HIS A 119 0.05 -0.76 0.95
CA HIS A 119 1.45 -0.56 0.60
C HIS A 119 2.37 -1.34 1.56
N TRP A 120 2.11 -2.65 1.62
CA TRP A 120 2.96 -3.68 2.24
C TRP A 120 2.95 -3.72 3.77
N ASP A 121 2.30 -2.78 4.43
CA ASP A 121 2.22 -2.65 5.89
C ASP A 121 1.03 -3.41 6.49
N LEU A 122 0.90 -4.70 6.13
CA LEU A 122 -0.15 -5.59 6.65
C LEU A 122 -0.13 -5.59 8.19
N PRO A 123 -1.29 -5.43 8.86
CA PRO A 123 -1.39 -5.58 10.32
C PRO A 123 -0.87 -6.95 10.78
N GLN A 124 -0.04 -6.96 11.81
CA GLN A 124 0.57 -8.19 12.34
C GLN A 124 -0.50 -9.17 12.84
N GLY A 125 -1.64 -8.69 13.31
CA GLY A 125 -2.80 -9.51 13.68
C GLY A 125 -3.28 -10.42 12.53
N LEU A 126 -3.24 -9.95 11.28
CA LEU A 126 -3.59 -10.76 10.11
C LEU A 126 -2.47 -11.76 9.76
N GLU A 127 -1.20 -11.36 9.84
CA GLU A 127 -0.09 -12.30 9.60
C GLU A 127 -0.08 -13.45 10.62
N ASN A 128 -0.42 -13.16 11.88
CA ASN A 128 -0.58 -14.17 12.93
C ASN A 128 -1.67 -15.20 12.59
N LEU A 129 -2.65 -14.83 11.75
CA LEU A 129 -3.69 -15.71 11.23
C LEU A 129 -3.35 -16.32 9.85
N GLY A 130 -2.10 -16.20 9.41
CA GLY A 130 -1.60 -16.73 8.14
C GLY A 130 -1.42 -15.69 7.03
N GLY A 131 -1.74 -14.42 7.29
CA GLY A 131 -1.46 -13.29 6.40
C GLY A 131 -2.08 -13.47 5.03
N TRP A 132 -1.36 -13.06 3.99
CA TRP A 132 -1.83 -13.19 2.61
C TRP A 132 -1.90 -14.65 2.12
N ARG A 133 -1.35 -15.62 2.85
CA ARG A 133 -1.54 -17.05 2.55
C ARG A 133 -2.93 -17.53 2.97
N ASN A 134 -3.60 -16.80 3.87
CA ASN A 134 -4.96 -17.09 4.29
C ASN A 134 -5.95 -16.32 3.41
N ARG A 135 -6.91 -17.05 2.80
CA ARG A 135 -7.96 -16.46 1.95
C ARG A 135 -8.78 -15.41 2.68
N GLU A 136 -8.99 -15.58 3.98
CA GLU A 136 -9.76 -14.65 4.81
C GLU A 136 -9.19 -13.22 4.78
N THR A 137 -7.88 -13.07 4.62
CA THR A 137 -7.22 -11.75 4.50
C THR A 137 -7.74 -10.95 3.31
N ALA A 138 -8.14 -11.60 2.20
CA ALA A 138 -8.75 -10.91 1.07
C ALA A 138 -10.13 -10.33 1.42
N PHE A 139 -10.92 -11.03 2.24
CA PHE A 139 -12.21 -10.53 2.72
C PHE A 139 -12.02 -9.41 3.74
N ARG A 140 -11.06 -9.52 4.66
CA ARG A 140 -10.69 -8.44 5.58
C ARG A 140 -10.22 -7.18 4.86
N PHE A 141 -9.43 -7.35 3.80
CA PHE A 141 -9.03 -6.23 2.97
C PHE A 141 -10.24 -5.54 2.29
N THR A 142 -11.26 -6.32 1.92
CA THR A 142 -12.50 -5.78 1.35
C THR A 142 -13.30 -4.98 2.37
N GLU A 143 -13.41 -5.46 3.62
CA GLU A 143 -14.02 -4.71 4.74
C GLU A 143 -13.26 -3.40 4.99
N TYR A 144 -11.93 -3.44 4.99
CA TYR A 144 -11.10 -2.25 5.13
C TYR A 144 -11.28 -1.27 3.98
N ALA A 145 -11.32 -1.73 2.73
CA ALA A 145 -11.60 -0.90 1.56
C ALA A 145 -12.97 -0.21 1.68
N GLU A 146 -13.99 -0.93 2.16
CA GLU A 146 -15.32 -0.34 2.44
C GLU A 146 -15.26 0.76 3.48
N ILE A 147 -14.56 0.54 4.59
CA ILE A 147 -14.39 1.52 5.66
C ILE A 147 -13.76 2.80 5.10
N MET A 148 -12.69 2.67 4.30
CA MET A 148 -12.01 3.82 3.71
C MET A 148 -12.90 4.53 2.68
N GLY A 149 -13.59 3.78 1.81
CA GLY A 149 -14.55 4.35 0.85
C GLY A 149 -15.66 5.15 1.52
N ARG A 150 -16.26 4.63 2.61
CA ARG A 150 -17.31 5.33 3.37
C ARG A 150 -16.81 6.60 4.09
N ASN A 151 -15.53 6.65 4.46
CA ASN A 151 -15.00 7.75 5.30
C ASN A 151 -14.28 8.84 4.50
N LEU A 152 -13.76 8.53 3.32
CA LEU A 152 -12.97 9.45 2.49
C LEU A 152 -13.50 9.58 1.06
N GLY A 153 -14.41 8.71 0.62
CA GLY A 153 -14.92 8.68 -0.76
C GLY A 153 -15.78 9.88 -1.16
N ASP A 154 -16.18 10.72 -0.20
CA ASP A 154 -16.82 12.01 -0.46
C ASP A 154 -15.85 13.02 -1.08
N ARG A 155 -14.53 12.82 -0.89
CA ARG A 155 -13.44 13.73 -1.27
C ARG A 155 -12.36 13.09 -2.13
N VAL A 156 -12.14 11.78 -2.00
CA VAL A 156 -11.16 11.01 -2.76
C VAL A 156 -11.88 10.23 -3.86
N GLN A 157 -11.45 10.42 -5.11
CA GLN A 157 -11.99 9.69 -6.26
C GLN A 157 -10.98 8.74 -6.91
N ASN A 158 -9.68 8.89 -6.64
CA ASN A 158 -8.63 8.03 -7.18
C ASN A 158 -8.17 7.03 -6.12
N PHE A 159 -8.52 5.76 -6.31
CA PHE A 159 -8.15 4.66 -5.41
C PHE A 159 -7.20 3.69 -6.09
N ILE A 160 -6.18 3.27 -5.35
CA ILE A 160 -5.27 2.20 -5.71
C ILE A 160 -5.46 1.09 -4.66
N THR A 161 -5.85 -0.11 -5.06
CA THR A 161 -6.06 -1.20 -4.09
C THR A 161 -4.72 -1.68 -3.53
N HIS A 162 -3.75 -1.95 -4.40
CA HIS A 162 -2.45 -2.51 -4.05
C HIS A 162 -1.33 -1.76 -4.76
N ASN A 163 -0.26 -1.49 -4.01
CA ASN A 163 1.04 -1.20 -4.58
C ASN A 163 1.83 -2.50 -4.73
N GLU A 164 2.28 -2.80 -5.94
CA GLU A 164 3.23 -3.86 -6.29
C GLU A 164 2.90 -5.20 -5.61
N PRO A 165 1.71 -5.80 -5.88
CA PRO A 165 1.33 -7.07 -5.27
C PRO A 165 2.31 -8.21 -5.60
N ASN A 166 2.95 -8.14 -6.77
CA ASN A 166 4.04 -9.05 -7.17
C ASN A 166 5.27 -8.95 -6.24
N VAL A 167 5.59 -7.77 -5.71
CA VAL A 167 6.65 -7.61 -4.71
C VAL A 167 6.27 -8.23 -3.37
N VAL A 168 5.02 -8.06 -2.91
CA VAL A 168 4.52 -8.71 -1.69
C VAL A 168 4.62 -10.23 -1.79
N ALA A 169 4.25 -10.79 -2.94
CA ALA A 169 4.36 -12.23 -3.18
C ALA A 169 5.83 -12.69 -3.27
N LEU A 170 6.64 -12.07 -4.13
CA LEU A 170 7.99 -12.55 -4.43
C LEU A 170 9.00 -12.20 -3.34
N LEU A 171 9.10 -10.92 -2.96
CA LEU A 171 10.09 -10.50 -1.96
C LEU A 171 9.64 -10.87 -0.55
N GLY A 172 8.33 -10.79 -0.26
CA GLY A 172 7.79 -11.10 1.06
C GLY A 172 7.69 -12.59 1.36
N HIS A 173 7.30 -13.40 0.37
CA HIS A 173 6.96 -14.82 0.59
C HIS A 173 7.78 -15.83 -0.22
N GLY A 174 8.52 -15.39 -1.24
CA GLY A 174 9.38 -16.25 -2.06
C GLY A 174 10.86 -16.16 -1.68
N TRP A 175 11.42 -14.95 -1.65
CA TRP A 175 12.84 -14.70 -1.42
C TRP A 175 13.14 -14.26 0.02
N GLY A 176 12.13 -13.89 0.80
CA GLY A 176 12.26 -13.48 2.20
C GLY A 176 13.05 -12.19 2.40
N ARG A 177 13.11 -11.32 1.39
CA ARG A 177 13.83 -10.04 1.43
C ARG A 177 12.99 -8.88 1.94
N HIS A 178 11.67 -9.02 1.91
CA HIS A 178 10.71 -8.10 2.52
C HIS A 178 9.94 -8.84 3.61
N ALA A 179 9.26 -8.10 4.48
CA ALA A 179 8.31 -8.66 5.43
C ALA A 179 7.24 -9.53 4.71
N PRO A 180 6.81 -10.68 5.28
CA PRO A 180 7.20 -11.23 6.58
C PRO A 180 8.51 -12.05 6.58
N GLY A 181 9.28 -12.05 5.49
CA GLY A 181 10.58 -12.71 5.43
C GLY A 181 10.52 -14.19 5.06
N MET A 182 9.44 -14.63 4.42
CA MET A 182 9.23 -16.04 4.11
C MET A 182 9.93 -16.47 2.82
N GLN A 183 10.44 -17.71 2.83
CA GLN A 183 11.07 -18.36 1.68
C GLN A 183 10.29 -19.63 1.28
N SER A 184 9.19 -19.45 0.55
CA SER A 184 8.31 -20.58 0.18
C SER A 184 7.65 -20.38 -1.19
N ALA A 185 7.97 -21.27 -2.13
CA ALA A 185 7.37 -21.26 -3.47
C ALA A 185 5.85 -21.48 -3.44
N THR A 186 5.34 -22.30 -2.51
CA THR A 186 3.89 -22.52 -2.37
C THR A 186 3.18 -21.30 -1.80
N ALA A 187 3.83 -20.57 -0.89
CA ALA A 187 3.30 -19.31 -0.37
C ALA A 187 3.16 -18.24 -1.46
N VAL A 188 4.15 -18.13 -2.36
CA VAL A 188 4.09 -17.18 -3.50
C VAL A 188 2.79 -17.35 -4.29
N MET A 189 2.42 -18.58 -4.64
CA MET A 189 1.21 -18.84 -5.42
C MET A 189 -0.06 -18.47 -4.67
N ALA A 190 -0.16 -18.84 -3.39
CA ALA A 190 -1.32 -18.51 -2.56
C ALA A 190 -1.47 -16.99 -2.35
N VAL A 191 -0.37 -16.30 -2.06
CA VAL A 191 -0.33 -14.85 -1.83
C VAL A 191 -0.68 -14.08 -3.08
N THR A 192 -0.11 -14.47 -4.23
CA THR A 192 -0.43 -13.87 -5.53
C THR A 192 -1.94 -13.98 -5.81
N HIS A 193 -2.51 -15.18 -5.66
CA HIS A 193 -3.93 -15.42 -5.85
C HIS A 193 -4.80 -14.58 -4.91
N HIS A 194 -4.46 -14.52 -3.62
CA HIS A 194 -5.26 -13.77 -2.64
C HIS A 194 -5.14 -12.25 -2.79
N LEU A 195 -4.00 -11.71 -3.24
CA LEU A 195 -3.88 -10.30 -3.60
C LEU A 195 -4.73 -9.95 -4.83
N ASN A 196 -4.73 -10.81 -5.86
CA ASN A 196 -5.59 -10.62 -7.03
C ASN A 196 -7.08 -10.72 -6.68
N LEU A 197 -7.46 -11.67 -5.81
CA LEU A 197 -8.81 -11.77 -5.28
C LEU A 197 -9.20 -10.52 -4.47
N ALA A 198 -8.32 -10.07 -3.58
CA ALA A 198 -8.54 -8.88 -2.74
C ALA A 198 -8.71 -7.61 -3.59
N HIS A 199 -7.93 -7.45 -4.65
CA HIS A 199 -8.12 -6.37 -5.63
C HIS A 199 -9.53 -6.39 -6.23
N GLY A 200 -9.97 -7.52 -6.79
CA GLY A 200 -11.29 -7.62 -7.43
C GLY A 200 -12.46 -7.38 -6.49
N LEU A 201 -12.36 -7.91 -5.26
CA LEU A 201 -13.38 -7.69 -4.22
C LEU A 201 -13.41 -6.23 -3.75
N ALA A 202 -12.24 -5.61 -3.52
CA ALA A 202 -12.14 -4.21 -3.13
C ALA A 202 -12.65 -3.27 -4.23
N VAL A 203 -12.37 -3.53 -5.51
CA VAL A 203 -12.95 -2.77 -6.64
C VAL A 203 -14.47 -2.82 -6.59
N SER A 204 -15.05 -4.01 -6.41
CA SER A 204 -16.49 -4.18 -6.37
C SER A 204 -17.10 -3.40 -5.21
N LYS A 205 -16.50 -3.50 -4.02
CA LYS A 205 -16.97 -2.83 -2.80
C LYS A 205 -16.78 -1.31 -2.84
N LEU A 206 -15.68 -0.82 -3.41
CA LEU A 206 -15.44 0.60 -3.59
C LEU A 206 -16.45 1.22 -4.56
N ARG A 207 -16.85 0.54 -5.63
CA ARG A 207 -17.91 1.03 -6.53
C ARG A 207 -19.28 1.12 -5.86
N GLU A 208 -19.54 0.31 -4.84
CA GLU A 208 -20.78 0.44 -4.05
C GLU A 208 -20.76 1.67 -3.13
N THR A 209 -19.58 2.06 -2.63
CA THR A 209 -19.43 3.16 -1.67
C THR A 209 -19.07 4.50 -2.33
N VAL A 210 -18.39 4.46 -3.47
CA VAL A 210 -17.90 5.58 -4.27
C VAL A 210 -18.14 5.26 -5.76
N PRO A 211 -19.38 5.45 -6.27
CA PRO A 211 -19.79 4.97 -7.59
C PRO A 211 -18.93 5.43 -8.76
N ASP A 212 -18.43 6.67 -8.70
CA ASP A 212 -17.68 7.31 -9.79
C ASP A 212 -16.15 7.23 -9.60
N ALA A 213 -15.68 6.44 -8.62
CA ALA A 213 -14.26 6.33 -8.34
C ALA A 213 -13.46 5.69 -9.49
N MET A 214 -12.31 6.30 -9.79
CA MET A 214 -11.25 5.70 -10.57
C MET A 214 -10.47 4.73 -9.69
N ILE A 215 -10.57 3.43 -9.96
CA ILE A 215 -9.97 2.38 -9.13
C ILE A 215 -9.00 1.55 -9.96
N GLY A 216 -7.77 1.37 -9.46
CA GLY A 216 -6.73 0.59 -10.11
C GLY A 216 -5.82 -0.17 -9.15
N THR A 217 -4.80 -0.82 -9.71
CA THR A 217 -3.69 -1.43 -8.99
C THR A 217 -2.39 -0.96 -9.62
N VAL A 218 -1.32 -0.84 -8.82
CA VAL A 218 0.01 -0.47 -9.32
C VAL A 218 0.83 -1.75 -9.36
N ILE A 219 1.34 -2.12 -10.54
CA ILE A 219 2.20 -3.29 -10.73
C ILE A 219 3.56 -2.78 -11.17
N VAL A 220 4.62 -3.15 -10.46
CA VAL A 220 5.97 -2.94 -10.95
C VAL A 220 6.22 -3.94 -12.08
N MET A 221 6.49 -3.42 -13.27
CA MET A 221 6.79 -4.23 -14.44
C MET A 221 8.28 -4.18 -14.73
N HIS A 222 8.87 -5.36 -14.96
CA HIS A 222 10.26 -5.49 -15.35
C HIS A 222 10.34 -5.94 -16.81
N PRO A 223 11.10 -5.24 -17.68
CA PRO A 223 11.38 -5.77 -19.00
C PRO A 223 12.19 -7.06 -18.84
N VAL A 224 11.63 -8.18 -19.30
CA VAL A 224 12.35 -9.45 -19.34
C VAL A 224 12.87 -9.66 -20.75
N VAL A 225 14.20 -9.68 -20.87
CA VAL A 225 14.88 -9.97 -22.13
C VAL A 225 15.06 -11.48 -22.24
N GLU A 226 14.78 -12.02 -23.42
CA GLU A 226 15.02 -13.43 -23.71
C GLU A 226 16.52 -13.73 -23.60
N TRP A 227 16.87 -14.75 -22.83
CA TRP A 227 18.23 -15.22 -22.71
C TRP A 227 18.40 -16.47 -23.56
N GLU A 228 19.25 -16.40 -24.59
CA GLU A 228 19.43 -17.48 -25.57
C GLU A 228 19.77 -18.85 -24.95
N ASN A 229 20.44 -18.86 -23.79
CA ASN A 229 20.80 -20.10 -23.10
C ASN A 229 19.67 -20.70 -22.25
N ASP A 230 18.65 -19.92 -21.86
CA ASP A 230 17.44 -20.42 -21.19
C ASP A 230 16.20 -19.55 -21.52
N PRO A 231 15.66 -19.64 -22.75
CA PRO A 231 14.46 -18.89 -23.14
C PRO A 231 13.25 -19.22 -22.24
N ALA A 232 13.16 -20.49 -21.81
CA ALA A 232 12.11 -20.93 -20.91
C ALA A 232 12.24 -20.29 -19.51
N GLY A 233 13.46 -20.03 -19.05
CA GLY A 233 13.76 -19.27 -17.83
C GLY A 233 13.26 -17.84 -17.91
N SER A 234 13.58 -17.14 -19.00
CA SER A 234 13.03 -15.80 -19.26
C SER A 234 11.50 -15.81 -19.28
N ALA A 235 10.87 -16.77 -19.95
CA ALA A 235 9.41 -16.87 -19.99
C ALA A 235 8.80 -17.13 -18.60
N ARG A 236 9.41 -17.98 -17.77
CA ARG A 236 8.99 -18.22 -16.38
C ARG A 236 9.13 -16.96 -15.52
N LEU A 237 10.21 -16.20 -15.68
CA LEU A 237 10.42 -14.95 -14.95
C LEU A 237 9.39 -13.89 -15.35
N ASP A 238 9.10 -13.72 -16.64
CA ASP A 238 8.07 -12.80 -17.11
C ASP A 238 6.69 -13.17 -16.56
N ALA A 239 6.33 -14.46 -16.62
CA ALA A 239 5.07 -14.94 -16.07
C ALA A 239 4.96 -14.64 -14.57
N LEU A 240 6.02 -14.89 -13.80
CA LEU A 240 6.02 -14.71 -12.35
C LEU A 240 6.08 -13.24 -11.92
N SER A 241 6.86 -12.40 -12.61
CA SER A 241 7.09 -11.01 -12.21
C SER A 241 6.07 -10.03 -12.77
N ASN A 242 5.50 -10.30 -13.96
CA ASN A 242 4.67 -9.32 -14.68
C ASN A 242 3.22 -9.76 -14.90
N ARG A 243 2.91 -11.06 -14.82
CA ARG A 243 1.60 -11.62 -15.24
C ARG A 243 0.86 -12.40 -14.16
N ALA A 244 1.46 -12.55 -12.98
CA ALA A 244 0.97 -13.39 -11.90
C ALA A 244 -0.11 -12.70 -11.07
#